data_AF-A0A8S2RCZ4-F1
#
_entry.id   AF-A0A8S2RCZ4-F1
#
_cell.length_a   1.000
_cell.length_b   1.000
_cell.length_c   1.000
_cell.angle_alpha   90.00
_cell.angle_beta   90.00
_cell.angle_gamma   90.00
#
_symmetry.space_group_name_H-M   'P 1'
#
loop_
_entity.id
_entity.type
_entity.pdbx_description
1 polymer ?
#
loop_
_entity_poly.entity_id
_entity_poly.type
_entity_poly.pdbx_seq_one_letter_code
_entity_poly.pdbx_strand_id
1 'polypeptide(L)' 'QFQCHHVIQLYGICCPICSPYVVMELMENGDLKNYLYRHRQGEINPNGARLLESAMIQLALDIADGMYYLSDE' A
#
# COMPACT_ATOMS: atom_id res chain seq x y z
N GLN A 1 15.19 14.31 2.21
CA GLN A 1 13.90 14.09 2.90
C GLN A 1 13.19 13.02 2.11
N PHE A 2 12.85 11.87 2.71
CA PHE A 2 12.25 10.79 1.95
C PHE A 2 10.78 11.10 1.64
N GLN A 3 10.45 11.44 0.40
CA GLN A 3 9.07 11.75 -0.02
C GLN A 3 8.77 11.11 -1.37
N CYS A 4 7.99 10.04 -1.35
CA CYS A 4 7.40 9.39 -2.52
C CYS A 4 5.95 9.03 -2.15
N HIS A 5 5.02 9.16 -3.09
CA HIS A 5 3.61 8.81 -2.85
C HIS A 5 3.38 7.30 -2.78
N HIS A 6 4.31 6.50 -3.31
CA HIS A 6 4.19 5.04 -3.44
C HIS A 6 5.10 4.27 -2.47
N VAL A 7 5.63 4.96 -1.45
CA VAL A 7 6.40 4.36 -0.35
C VAL A 7 5.81 4.85 0.96
N ILE A 8 5.63 3.92 1.91
CA ILE A 8 4.95 4.22 3.15
C ILE A 8 5.65 5.29 3.97
N GLN A 9 4.91 6.33 4.36
CA GLN A 9 5.48 7.42 5.14
C GLN A 9 5.64 7.04 6.61
N LEU A 10 6.87 7.19 7.12
CA LEU A 10 7.18 7.12 8.55
C LEU A 10 6.92 8.49 9.21
N TYR A 11 5.99 8.55 10.16
CA TYR A 11 5.74 9.75 10.95
C TYR A 11 6.66 9.87 12.17
N GLY A 12 7.05 8.75 12.78
CA GLY A 12 7.97 8.77 13.90
C GLY A 12 8.14 7.42 14.60
N ILE A 13 9.06 7.39 15.56
CA ILE A 13 9.32 6.23 16.41
C ILE A 13 9.11 6.66 17.86
N CYS A 14 8.27 5.93 18.59
CA CYS A 14 8.10 6.11 20.03
C CYS A 14 8.85 4.98 20.74
N CYS A 15 9.85 5.30 21.54
CA CYS A 15 10.61 4.30 22.32
C CYS A 15 10.34 4.43 23.83
N PRO A 16 9.18 3.96 24.34
CA PRO A 16 9.01 3.76 25.77
C PRO A 16 9.91 2.62 26.28
N ILE A 17 10.10 2.59 27.59
CA ILE A 17 11.07 1.72 28.31
C ILE A 17 10.98 0.23 27.93
N CYS A 18 9.80 -0.26 27.51
CA CYS A 18 9.56 -1.70 27.31
C CYS A 18 9.29 -2.14 25.86
N SER A 19 9.03 -1.23 24.91
CA SER A 19 8.78 -1.63 23.50
C SER A 19 8.86 -0.44 22.56
N PRO A 20 9.67 -0.47 21.49
CA PRO A 20 9.60 0.52 20.44
C PRO A 20 8.28 0.39 19.65
N TYR A 21 7.69 1.52 19.28
CA TYR A 21 6.54 1.63 18.39
C TYR A 21 6.94 2.45 17.17
N VAL A 22 6.51 2.01 15.99
CA VAL A 22 6.74 2.72 14.73
C VAL A 22 5.39 3.28 14.27
N VAL A 23 5.33 4.60 14.10
CA VAL A 23 4.13 5.31 13.66
C VAL A 23 4.28 5.63 12.18
N MET A 24 3.40 5.05 11.36
CA MET A 24 3.41 5.17 9.90
C MET A 24 2.04 5.61 9.40
N GLU A 25 1.93 5.88 8.10
CA GLU A 25 0.63 6.10 7.46
C GLU A 25 -0.30 4.88 7.57
N LEU A 26 -1.61 5.13 7.54
CA LEU A 26 -2.64 4.09 7.62
C LEU A 26 -3.13 3.69 6.22
N MET A 27 -2.95 2.42 5.86
CA MET A 27 -3.49 1.84 4.64
C MET A 27 -4.86 1.21 4.91
N GLU A 28 -5.95 1.95 4.68
CA GLU A 28 -7.34 1.55 5.03
C GLU A 28 -7.75 0.20 4.43
N ASN A 29 -7.24 -0.13 3.23
CA ASN A 29 -7.56 -1.36 2.51
C ASN A 29 -6.66 -2.55 2.88
N GLY A 30 -5.67 -2.36 3.76
CA GLY A 30 -4.71 -3.38 4.15
C GLY A 30 -3.69 -3.69 3.05
N ASP A 31 -3.19 -4.92 3.03
CA ASP A 31 -2.19 -5.34 2.04
C ASP A 31 -2.81 -5.63 0.66
N LEU A 32 -2.00 -5.37 -0.38
CA LEU A 32 -2.43 -5.54 -1.76
C LEU A 32 -2.83 -6.98 -2.11
N LYS A 33 -2.20 -7.99 -1.50
CA LYS A 33 -2.53 -9.41 -1.77
C LYS A 33 -3.96 -9.72 -1.33
N ASN A 34 -4.31 -9.39 -0.10
CA ASN A 34 -5.65 -9.61 0.43
C ASN A 34 -6.67 -8.72 -0.26
N TYR A 35 -6.31 -7.48 -0.59
CA TYR A 35 -7.16 -6.60 -1.40
C TYR A 35 -7.53 -7.24 -2.76
N LEU A 36 -6.53 -7.73 -3.51
CA LEU A 36 -6.75 -8.40 -4.80
C LEU A 36 -7.55 -9.70 -4.64
N TYR A 37 -7.32 -10.46 -3.56
CA TYR A 37 -8.05 -11.69 -3.28
C TYR A 37 -9.54 -11.43 -3.09
N ARG A 38 -9.89 -10.49 -2.21
CA ARG A 38 -11.28 -10.07 -1.94
C ARG A 38 -11.97 -9.56 -3.21
N HIS A 39 -11.26 -8.84 -4.09
CA HIS A 39 -11.79 -8.37 -5.37
C HIS A 39 -12.01 -9.48 -6.41
N ARG A 40 -11.26 -10.59 -6.34
CA ARG A 40 -11.51 -11.77 -7.19
C ARG A 40 -12.73 -12.56 -6.72
N GLN A 41 -12.98 -12.59 -5.41
CA GLN A 41 -14.11 -13.29 -4.80
C GLN A 41 -15.42 -12.49 -4.82
N GLY A 42 -15.38 -11.23 -5.26
CA GLY A 42 -16.55 -10.35 -5.33
C GLY A 42 -17.02 -9.81 -3.97
N GLU A 43 -16.20 -9.94 -2.93
CA GLU A 43 -16.59 -9.61 -1.54
C GLU A 43 -16.64 -8.09 -1.27
N ILE A 44 -15.96 -7.27 -2.10
CA ILE A 44 -15.82 -5.82 -1.85
C ILE A 44 -16.92 -5.01 -2.54
N ASN A 45 -17.62 -5.56 -3.53
CA ASN A 45 -18.67 -4.85 -4.28
C ASN A 45 -19.95 -5.69 -4.29
N PRO A 46 -21.12 -5.15 -3.92
CA PRO A 46 -22.41 -5.84 -4.07
C PRO A 46 -22.72 -6.20 -5.55
N ASN A 47 -22.01 -5.59 -6.50
CA ASN A 47 -22.10 -5.88 -7.93
C ASN A 47 -21.03 -6.88 -8.44
N GLY A 48 -20.23 -7.50 -7.57
CA GLY A 48 -19.27 -8.56 -7.94
C GLY A 48 -18.22 -8.16 -9.00
N ALA A 49 -18.04 -6.86 -9.25
CA ALA A 49 -17.21 -6.39 -10.34
C ALA A 49 -15.74 -6.69 -10.07
N ARG A 50 -15.16 -7.55 -10.91
CA ARG A 50 -13.72 -7.81 -10.99
C ARG A 50 -13.00 -6.48 -11.19
N LEU A 51 -11.81 -6.33 -10.59
CA LEU A 51 -10.93 -5.21 -10.88
C LEU A 51 -10.73 -5.09 -12.39
N LEU A 52 -10.93 -3.88 -12.92
CA LEU A 52 -10.67 -3.55 -14.33
C LEU A 52 -9.18 -3.76 -14.63
N GLU A 53 -8.86 -4.18 -15.85
CA GLU A 53 -7.48 -4.36 -16.30
C GLU A 53 -6.67 -3.06 -16.15
N SER A 54 -7.29 -1.91 -16.44
CA SER A 54 -6.69 -0.59 -16.23
C SER A 54 -6.28 -0.35 -14.79
N ALA A 55 -7.06 -0.80 -13.80
CA ALA A 55 -6.72 -0.65 -12.40
C ALA A 55 -5.50 -1.51 -12.01
N MET A 56 -5.38 -2.72 -12.57
CA MET A 56 -4.19 -3.55 -12.35
C MET A 56 -2.93 -2.93 -12.94
N ILE A 57 -3.04 -2.29 -14.11
CA ILE A 57 -1.93 -1.58 -14.74
C ILE A 57 -1.50 -0.38 -13.89
N GLN A 58 -2.45 0.41 -13.37
CA GLN A 58 -2.12 1.53 -12.48
C GLN A 58 -1.41 1.06 -11.21
N LEU A 59 -1.93 0.01 -10.54
CA LEU A 59 -1.26 -0.57 -9.38
C LEU A 59 0.19 -1.00 -9.67
N ALA A 60 0.46 -1.54 -10.87
CA ALA A 60 1.81 -1.92 -11.27
C ALA A 60 2.71 -0.69 -11.54
N LEU A 61 2.17 0.38 -12.13
CA LEU A 61 2.89 1.64 -12.34
C LEU A 61 3.26 2.30 -11.01
N ASP A 62 2.31 2.37 -10.07
CA ASP A 62 2.53 2.93 -8.74
C ASP A 62 3.64 2.18 -7.98
N ILE A 63 3.63 0.84 -8.03
CA ILE A 63 4.69 0.01 -7.46
C ILE A 63 6.03 0.30 -8.15
N ALA A 64 6.05 0.38 -9.48
CA ALA A 64 7.27 0.65 -10.23
C ALA A 64 7.87 2.02 -9.89
N ASP A 65 7.03 3.05 -9.72
CA ASP A 65 7.46 4.39 -9.30
C ASP A 65 8.05 4.38 -7.88
N GLY A 66 7.40 3.70 -6.93
CA GLY A 66 7.94 3.52 -5.58
C GLY A 66 9.26 2.74 -5.56
N MET A 67 9.39 1.71 -6.38
CA MET A 67 10.63 0.94 -6.50
C MET A 67 11.76 1.74 -7.17
N TYR A 68 11.43 2.56 -8.18
CA TYR A 68 12.39 3.47 -8.80
C TYR A 68 12.95 4.43 -7.76
N TYR A 69 12.07 5.04 -6.95
CA TYR A 69 12.46 5.93 -5.85
C TYR A 69 13.40 5.25 -4.83
N LEU A 70 13.15 3.98 -4.50
CA LEU A 70 14.01 3.22 -3.57
C LEU A 70 15.33 2.76 -4.18
N SER A 71 15.48 2.80 -5.51
CA SER A 71 16.67 2.35 -6.22
C SER A 71 17.62 3.47 -6.61
N ASP A 72 17.12 4.70 -6.69
CA ASP A 72 17.89 5.91 -7.06
C ASP A 72 18.65 6.51 -5.84
N GLU A 73 18.41 5.97 -4.64
CA GLU A 73 19.19 6.20 -3.41
C GLU A 73 19.90 4.92 -2.96
#